data_AF-A0A7K1CRB6-F1
#
_entry.id   AF-A0A7K1CRB6-F1
#
_cell.length_a   1.000
_cell.length_b   1.000
_cell.length_c   1.000
_cell.angle_alpha   90.00
_cell.angle_beta   90.00
_cell.angle_gamma   90.00
#
_symmetry.space_group_name_H-M   'P 1'
#
loop_
_entity.id
_entity.type
_entity.pdbx_description
1 polymer ?
#
loop_
_entity_poly.entity_id
_entity_poly.type
_entity_poly.pdbx_seq_one_letter_code
_entity_poly.pdbx_strand_id
1 'polypeptide(L)'
;MPFSPRHLNDGETLVLDLHPHWWFFGPESISLVMSMLGTIYLRSKVSGWWETAVTYVGLAAIIVSMSWLIVALIKWRTTYFVVTSHRLIYRQGVVA
;
A
#
# COMPACT_ATOMS: atom_id res chain seq x y z
N MET A 1 -9.96 -5.72 8.73
CA MET A 1 -10.61 -6.67 9.66
C MET A 1 -10.98 -5.84 10.87
N PRO A 2 -12.22 -5.93 11.36
CA PRO A 2 -12.65 -5.18 12.53
C PRO A 2 -11.82 -5.54 13.77
N PHE A 3 -11.63 -4.58 14.68
CA PHE A 3 -10.89 -4.78 15.93
C PHE A 3 -11.52 -5.89 16.78
N SER A 4 -10.69 -6.79 17.31
CA SER A 4 -11.17 -7.95 18.07
C SER A 4 -11.53 -7.56 19.50
N PRO A 5 -12.74 -7.91 19.98
CA PRO A 5 -13.17 -7.65 21.36
C PRO A 5 -12.27 -8.27 22.44
N ARG A 6 -11.47 -9.28 22.10
CA ARG A 6 -10.55 -9.94 23.06
C ARG A 6 -9.43 -9.01 23.57
N HIS A 7 -9.20 -7.88 22.91
CA HIS A 7 -8.22 -6.88 23.34
C HIS A 7 -8.82 -5.79 24.24
N LEU A 8 -10.12 -5.87 24.57
CA LEU A 8 -10.79 -4.96 25.49
C LEU A 8 -10.64 -5.46 26.93
N ASN A 9 -10.43 -4.54 27.87
CA ASN A 9 -10.48 -4.83 29.30
C ASN A 9 -11.94 -5.02 29.77
N ASP A 10 -12.14 -5.61 30.94
CA ASP A 10 -13.47 -5.77 31.53
C ASP A 10 -14.16 -4.41 31.72
N GLY A 11 -15.36 -4.26 31.14
CA GLY A 11 -16.13 -3.01 31.15
C GLY A 11 -15.74 -1.98 30.07
N GLU A 12 -14.75 -2.27 29.22
CA GLU A 12 -14.34 -1.41 28.11
C GLU A 12 -15.23 -1.66 26.88
N THR A 13 -15.75 -0.59 26.28
CA THR A 13 -16.62 -0.68 25.09
C THR A 13 -15.95 -0.01 23.89
N LEU A 14 -16.09 -0.62 22.72
CA LEU A 14 -15.61 -0.08 21.46
C LEU A 14 -16.59 0.99 20.97
N VAL A 15 -16.10 2.22 20.80
CA VAL A 15 -16.91 3.36 20.33
C VAL A 15 -16.77 3.51 18.83
N LEU A 16 -15.54 3.44 18.33
CA LEU A 16 -15.24 3.66 16.92
C LEU A 16 -14.00 2.86 16.49
N ASP A 17 -14.12 2.16 15.36
CA ASP A 17 -13.01 1.50 14.67
C ASP A 17 -12.84 2.15 13.30
N LEU A 18 -11.72 2.84 13.12
CA LEU A 18 -11.35 3.50 11.88
C LEU A 18 -10.19 2.74 11.22
N HIS A 19 -10.40 2.39 9.96
CA HIS A 19 -9.33 1.95 9.07
C HIS A 19 -8.97 3.04 8.08
N PRO A 20 -7.72 3.09 7.62
CA PRO A 20 -7.34 3.95 6.51
C PRO A 20 -8.16 3.61 5.27
N HIS A 21 -8.61 4.63 4.54
CA HIS A 21 -9.30 4.42 3.26
C HIS A 21 -8.33 3.84 2.21
N TRP A 22 -8.84 3.18 1.18
CA TRP A 22 -8.02 2.57 0.12
C TRP A 22 -7.14 3.59 -0.63
N TRP A 23 -7.50 4.87 -0.60
CA TRP A 23 -6.66 5.96 -1.12
C TRP A 23 -5.28 6.08 -0.46
N PHE A 24 -5.07 5.45 0.69
CA PHE A 24 -3.77 5.42 1.36
C PHE A 24 -2.65 4.84 0.49
N PHE A 25 -2.93 3.81 -0.32
CA PHE A 25 -1.96 3.20 -1.25
C PHE A 25 -2.18 3.63 -2.71
N GLY A 26 -2.97 4.68 -2.91
CA GLY A 26 -3.31 5.23 -4.22
C GLY A 26 -2.09 5.68 -5.03
N PRO A 27 -1.16 6.48 -4.48
CA PRO A 27 0.05 6.91 -5.18
C PRO A 27 0.91 5.74 -5.66
N GLU A 28 1.09 4.70 -4.84
CA GLU A 28 1.86 3.51 -5.17
C GLU A 28 1.19 2.71 -6.29
N SER A 29 -0.15 2.61 -6.25
CA SER A 29 -0.94 1.96 -7.30
C SER A 29 -0.79 2.69 -8.63
N ILE A 30 -0.85 4.03 -8.60
CA ILE A 30 -0.64 4.88 -9.76
C ILE A 30 0.78 4.71 -10.29
N SER A 31 1.81 4.69 -9.42
CA SER A 31 3.20 4.45 -9.83
C SER A 31 3.36 3.14 -10.61
N LEU A 32 2.74 2.06 -10.11
CA LEU A 32 2.78 0.76 -10.80
C LEU A 32 2.13 0.85 -12.19
N VAL A 33 0.91 1.40 -12.27
CA VAL A 33 0.19 1.55 -13.55
C VAL A 33 0.98 2.42 -14.53
N MET A 34 1.53 3.55 -14.07
CA MET A 34 2.33 4.46 -14.88
C MET A 34 3.63 3.82 -15.35
N SER A 35 4.28 2.99 -14.52
CA SER A 35 5.48 2.25 -14.93
C SER A 35 5.18 1.24 -16.06
N MET A 36 4.04 0.56 -15.99
CA MET A 36 3.60 -0.37 -17.04
C MET A 36 3.28 0.37 -18.34
N LEU A 37 2.40 1.38 -18.27
CA LEU A 37 1.99 2.15 -19.44
C LEU A 37 3.16 2.91 -20.06
N GLY A 38 4.02 3.51 -19.24
CA GLY A 38 5.22 4.21 -19.69
C GLY A 38 6.20 3.28 -20.41
N THR A 39 6.41 2.07 -19.89
CA THR A 39 7.26 1.07 -20.54
C THR A 39 6.72 0.66 -21.91
N ILE A 40 5.42 0.35 -21.99
CA ILE A 40 4.76 -0.04 -23.26
C ILE A 40 4.84 1.11 -24.27
N TYR A 41 4.54 2.33 -23.83
CA TYR A 41 4.58 3.52 -24.68
C TYR A 41 5.98 3.80 -25.21
N LEU A 42 7.00 3.84 -24.33
CA LEU A 42 8.38 4.10 -24.72
C LEU A 42 8.90 3.02 -25.68
N ARG A 43 8.60 1.75 -25.40
CA ARG A 43 8.99 0.63 -26.26
C ARG A 43 8.42 0.77 -27.67
N SER A 44 7.19 1.28 -27.82
CA SER A 44 6.58 1.51 -29.13
C SER A 44 7.25 2.61 -29.98
N LYS A 45 8.11 3.43 -29.37
CA LYS A 45 8.77 4.59 -30.00
C LYS A 45 10.24 4.36 -30.33
N VAL A 46 10.84 3.30 -29.81
CA VAL A 46 12.27 3.01 -29.98
C VAL A 46 12.48 1.69 -30.70
N SER A 47 13.63 1.54 -31.34
CA SER A 47 14.01 0.30 -32.03
C SER A 47 15.49 0.00 -31.82
N GLY A 48 15.89 -1.25 -32.08
CA GLY A 48 17.26 -1.72 -31.91
C GLY A 48 17.69 -1.76 -30.45
N TRP A 49 18.92 -1.34 -30.16
CA TRP A 49 19.48 -1.41 -28.80
C TRP A 49 18.65 -0.65 -27.74
N TRP A 50 17.99 0.45 -28.13
CA TRP A 50 17.14 1.21 -27.22
C TRP A 50 15.88 0.48 -26.80
N GLU A 51 15.32 -0.38 -27.67
CA GLU A 51 14.16 -1.21 -27.31
C GLU A 51 14.54 -2.19 -26.19
N THR A 52 15.70 -2.81 -26.31
CA THR A 52 16.24 -3.72 -25.30
C THR A 52 16.47 -3.00 -23.98
N ALA A 53 17.11 -1.82 -24.01
CA ALA A 53 17.36 -1.02 -22.81
C ALA A 53 16.05 -0.61 -22.11
N VAL A 54 15.07 -0.08 -22.86
CA VAL A 54 13.76 0.31 -22.31
C VAL A 54 13.02 -0.89 -21.70
N THR A 55 13.13 -2.06 -22.31
CA THR A 55 12.49 -3.27 -21.79
C THR A 55 13.07 -3.66 -20.42
N TYR A 56 14.39 -3.70 -20.28
CA TYR A 56 15.03 -4.05 -19.01
C TYR A 56 14.80 -3.00 -17.92
N VAL A 57 14.94 -1.72 -18.26
CA VAL A 57 14.69 -0.61 -17.32
C VAL A 57 13.22 -0.57 -16.90
N GLY A 58 12.30 -0.72 -17.85
CA GLY A 58 10.87 -0.77 -17.59
C GLY A 58 10.49 -1.94 -16.68
N LEU A 59 11.05 -3.12 -16.93
CA LEU A 59 10.84 -4.28 -16.07
C LEU A 59 11.35 -4.02 -14.64
N ALA A 60 12.53 -3.44 -14.48
CA ALA A 60 13.05 -3.07 -13.17
C ALA A 60 12.15 -2.05 -12.46
N ALA A 61 11.66 -1.02 -13.17
CA ALA A 61 10.75 -0.02 -12.62
C ALA A 61 9.41 -0.63 -12.16
N ILE A 62 8.87 -1.59 -12.91
CA ILE A 62 7.65 -2.33 -12.55
C ILE A 62 7.89 -3.14 -11.27
N ILE A 63 9.01 -3.87 -11.17
CA ILE A 63 9.35 -4.67 -9.98
C ILE A 63 9.44 -3.76 -8.74
N VAL A 64 10.17 -2.65 -8.85
CA VAL A 64 10.32 -1.69 -7.74
C VAL A 64 8.96 -1.11 -7.33
N SER A 65 8.15 -0.67 -8.29
CA SER A 65 6.81 -0.13 -8.01
C SER A 65 5.89 -1.17 -7.38
N MET A 66 5.97 -2.43 -7.83
CA MET A 66 5.22 -3.54 -7.26
C MET A 66 5.64 -3.82 -5.81
N SER A 67 6.94 -3.90 -5.54
CA SER A 67 7.45 -4.09 -4.17
C SER A 67 7.02 -2.96 -3.24
N TRP A 68 7.06 -1.72 -3.72
CA TRP A 68 6.57 -0.57 -2.96
C TRP A 68 5.06 -0.69 -2.68
N LEU A 69 4.24 -1.00 -3.69
CA LEU A 69 2.80 -1.20 -3.51
C LEU A 69 2.51 -2.30 -2.48
N ILE A 70 3.25 -3.42 -2.51
CA ILE A 70 3.12 -4.49 -1.51
C ILE A 70 3.40 -3.96 -0.11
N VAL A 71 4.48 -3.19 0.09
CA VAL A 71 4.79 -2.59 1.39
C VAL A 71 3.69 -1.63 1.84
N ALA A 72 3.15 -0.81 0.93
CA ALA A 72 2.05 0.11 1.21
C ALA A 72 0.76 -0.63 1.57
N LEU A 73 0.44 -1.73 0.88
CA LEU A 73 -0.70 -2.59 1.18
C LEU A 73 -0.56 -3.27 2.54
N ILE A 74 0.64 -3.74 2.89
CA ILE A 74 0.91 -4.30 4.22
C ILE A 74 0.67 -3.23 5.29
N LYS A 75 1.25 -2.03 5.12
CA LYS A 75 1.03 -0.91 6.05
C LYS A 75 -0.43 -0.51 6.17
N TRP A 76 -1.15 -0.43 5.05
CA TRP A 76 -2.58 -0.15 5.00
C TRP A 76 -3.37 -1.19 5.81
N ARG A 77 -2.99 -2.45 5.67
CA ARG A 77 -3.64 -3.56 6.36
C ARG A 77 -3.29 -3.65 7.85
N THR A 78 -2.13 -3.14 8.25
CA THR A 78 -1.67 -3.19 9.66
C THR A 78 -1.92 -1.89 10.44
N THR A 79 -2.48 -0.85 9.81
CA THR A 79 -2.78 0.41 10.49
C THR A 79 -4.22 0.45 10.99
N TYR A 80 -4.38 0.65 12.30
CA TYR A 80 -5.69 0.68 12.98
C TYR A 80 -5.76 1.88 13.92
N PHE A 81 -6.91 2.56 13.90
CA PHE A 81 -7.22 3.62 14.84
C PHE A 81 -8.51 3.24 15.58
N VAL A 82 -8.39 2.94 16.87
CA VAL A 82 -9.51 2.45 17.68
C VAL A 82 -9.73 3.36 18.87
N VAL A 83 -10.97 3.82 19.01
CA VAL A 83 -11.43 4.64 20.14
C VAL A 83 -12.30 3.77 21.03
N THR A 84 -11.90 3.64 22.30
CA THR A 84 -12.69 2.96 23.33
C THR A 84 -13.20 3.97 24.35
N SER A 85 -14.09 3.53 25.25
CA SER A 85 -14.62 4.36 26.33
C SER A 85 -13.56 4.88 27.32
N HIS A 86 -12.40 4.23 27.41
CA HIS A 86 -11.37 4.53 28.40
C HIS A 86 -10.06 5.05 27.78
N ARG A 87 -9.74 4.72 26.53
CA ARG A 87 -8.45 5.02 25.91
C ARG A 87 -8.51 5.08 24.38
N LEU A 88 -7.43 5.62 23.81
CA LEU A 88 -7.17 5.63 22.37
C LEU A 88 -6.07 4.62 22.05
N ILE A 89 -6.34 3.70 21.11
CA ILE A 89 -5.37 2.71 20.65
C ILE A 89 -4.99 3.05 19.22
N TYR A 90 -3.72 3.44 19.03
CA TYR A 90 -3.15 3.72 17.72
C TYR A 90 -2.05 2.71 17.42
N ARG A 91 -2.23 1.89 16.38
CA ARG A 91 -1.22 0.97 15.89
C ARG A 91 -0.90 1.32 14.45
N GLN A 92 0.36 1.62 14.18
CA GLN A 92 0.86 1.93 12.85
C GLN A 92 2.09 1.10 12.52
N GLY A 93 2.18 0.71 11.25
CA GLY A 93 3.37 0.02 10.74
C GLY A 93 3.28 -1.51 10.80
N VAL A 94 4.37 -2.16 10.37
CA VAL A 94 4.45 -3.63 10.20
C VAL A 94 4.92 -4.31 11.49
N VAL A 95 5.64 -3.59 12.34
CA VAL A 95 6.07 -4.02 13.67
C VAL A 95 5.38 -3.09 14.66
N ALA A 96 4.30 -3.55 15.28
CA ALA A 96 3.47 -2.79 16.22
C ALA A 96 3.19 -3.60 17.48
#